data_AF-A0A2E1E9H0-F1
#
_entry.id   AF-A0A2E1E9H0-F1
#
_cell.length_a   1.000
_cell.length_b   1.000
_cell.length_c   1.000
_cell.angle_alpha   90.00
_cell.angle_beta   90.00
_cell.angle_gamma   90.00
#
_symmetry.space_group_name_H-M   'P 1'
#
loop_
_entity.id
_entity.type
_entity.pdbx_description
1 polymer ?
#
loop_
_entity_poly.entity_id
_entity_poly.type
_entity_poly.pdbx_seq_one_letter_code
_entity_poly.pdbx_strand_id
1 'polypeptide(L)'
;YDESKNINVLKKHFKLKNHTDIHLNSSKCFKDLKKITNHTQQPVFTISSLINFQIAKFSKKKKNLVMLSGLGSDELFAGYYFHYIYWLYDKFKNKDNFNFYLSEWQEGVGKYVRNNLLKKPINFFKNINERTHLLNSHKNITNLIIKKKRFTKVDFIDLNFNNNLLRNRMLNDVFRDCVPIILNQEDSNFMYHSVENRCPYLDSDLVRFANTIPSEYLIHNGFTKFPLRNIARKYLPKIITEDKHKIGFNASLSTIFDVTKKSNKAYCLEDSNIFNYVDKKKFKNFISKNNFHKSDINNKFLFNFISTKIFLESCND
;
A
#
# COMPACT_ATOMS: atom_id res chain seq x y z
N TYR A 1 -6.34 10.56 4.72
CA TYR A 1 -6.47 9.21 5.28
C TYR A 1 -6.83 9.41 6.73
N ASP A 2 -8.05 9.04 7.11
CA ASP A 2 -8.54 9.15 8.49
C ASP A 2 -9.40 7.91 8.78
N GLU A 3 -8.93 7.10 9.72
CA GLU A 3 -9.62 5.87 10.16
C GLU A 3 -10.25 6.05 11.55
N SER A 4 -10.27 7.28 12.08
CA SER A 4 -10.75 7.59 13.44
C SER A 4 -12.18 7.13 13.68
N LYS A 5 -13.04 7.17 12.66
CA LYS A 5 -14.42 6.67 12.75
C LYS A 5 -14.43 5.18 13.10
N ASN A 6 -13.67 4.35 12.37
CA ASN A 6 -13.61 2.91 12.58
C ASN A 6 -12.91 2.59 13.91
N ILE A 7 -11.83 3.30 14.23
CA ILE A 7 -11.12 3.18 15.51
C ILE A 7 -12.05 3.47 16.69
N ASN A 8 -12.83 4.55 16.64
CA ASN A 8 -13.76 4.93 17.71
C ASN A 8 -14.88 3.92 17.91
N VAL A 9 -15.39 3.33 16.82
CA VAL A 9 -16.36 2.23 16.90
C VAL A 9 -15.75 1.04 17.63
N LEU A 10 -14.54 0.61 17.25
CA LEU A 10 -13.87 -0.55 17.85
C LEU A 10 -13.51 -0.31 19.33
N LYS A 11 -13.06 0.89 19.68
CA LYS A 11 -12.78 1.29 21.07
C LYS A 11 -14.00 1.12 21.96
N LYS A 12 -15.16 1.59 21.50
CA LYS A 12 -16.44 1.45 22.22
C LYS A 12 -16.89 -0.01 22.29
N HIS A 13 -16.84 -0.72 21.16
CA HIS A 13 -17.27 -2.11 21.03
C HIS A 13 -16.52 -3.05 21.98
N PHE A 14 -15.19 -2.95 22.02
CA PHE A 14 -14.34 -3.78 22.87
C PHE A 14 -14.10 -3.22 24.27
N LYS A 15 -14.71 -2.08 24.62
CA LYS A 15 -14.48 -1.36 25.88
C LYS A 15 -12.97 -1.21 26.18
N LEU A 16 -12.20 -0.81 25.16
CA LEU A 16 -10.75 -0.73 25.26
C LEU A 16 -10.36 0.32 26.31
N LYS A 17 -9.75 -0.14 27.41
CA LYS A 17 -9.26 0.72 28.49
C LYS A 17 -7.99 1.48 28.09
N ASN A 18 -7.17 0.85 27.24
CA ASN A 18 -5.90 1.39 26.82
C ASN A 18 -5.93 1.63 25.31
N HIS A 19 -5.87 2.90 24.92
CA HIS A 19 -5.73 3.34 23.53
C HIS A 19 -4.80 4.55 23.52
N THR A 20 -3.95 4.67 22.52
CA THR A 20 -3.17 5.89 22.34
C THR A 20 -3.11 6.29 20.87
N ASP A 21 -3.50 7.53 20.61
CA ASP A 21 -3.38 8.14 19.30
C ASP A 21 -1.94 8.60 19.07
N ILE A 22 -1.37 8.19 17.94
CA ILE A 22 -0.03 8.59 17.51
C ILE A 22 -0.19 9.68 16.45
N HIS A 23 0.11 10.93 16.83
CA HIS A 23 0.07 12.06 15.91
C HIS A 23 1.42 12.25 15.22
N LEU A 24 1.42 12.22 13.88
CA LEU A 24 2.60 12.46 13.07
C LEU A 24 3.00 13.95 13.12
N ASN A 25 4.30 14.21 13.19
CA ASN A 25 4.87 15.55 13.12
C ASN A 25 5.90 15.61 12.00
N SER A 26 5.69 16.48 11.00
CA SER A 26 6.51 16.51 9.79
C SER A 26 8.01 16.69 10.08
N SER A 27 8.40 17.56 11.00
CA SER A 27 9.82 17.76 11.33
C SER A 27 10.48 16.50 11.92
N LYS A 28 9.75 15.75 12.76
CA LYS A 28 10.23 14.48 13.35
C LYS A 28 10.23 13.36 12.32
N CYS A 29 9.15 13.26 11.54
CA CYS A 29 9.00 12.28 10.47
C CYS A 29 10.10 12.41 9.42
N PHE A 30 10.50 13.63 9.03
CA PHE A 30 11.61 13.83 8.09
C PHE A 30 12.95 13.39 8.66
N LYS A 31 13.22 13.65 9.95
CA LYS A 31 14.43 13.14 10.62
C LYS A 31 14.43 11.61 10.73
N ASP A 32 13.28 11.03 11.07
CA ASP A 32 13.15 9.58 11.16
C ASP A 32 13.24 8.93 9.77
N LEU A 33 12.78 9.58 8.69
CA LEU A 33 13.00 9.12 7.31
C LEU A 33 14.50 8.96 6.99
N LYS A 34 15.33 9.93 7.38
CA LYS A 34 16.81 9.83 7.24
C LYS A 34 17.38 8.66 8.06
N LYS A 35 16.88 8.43 9.27
CA LYS A 35 17.31 7.27 10.08
C LYS A 35 16.93 5.95 9.44
N ILE A 36 15.76 5.87 8.82
CA ILE A 36 15.33 4.66 8.12
C ILE A 36 16.28 4.37 6.97
N THR A 37 16.53 5.35 6.12
CA THR A 37 17.47 5.22 5.01
C THR A 37 18.86 4.80 5.48
N ASN A 38 19.39 5.41 6.56
CA ASN A 38 20.73 5.09 7.04
C ASN A 38 20.86 3.67 7.63
N HIS A 39 19.84 3.12 8.31
CA HIS A 39 19.98 1.75 8.85
C HIS A 39 19.60 0.67 7.82
N THR A 40 18.68 0.96 6.90
CA THR A 40 18.29 0.02 5.83
C THR A 40 19.26 0.05 4.65
N GLN A 41 20.06 1.11 4.52
CA GLN A 41 20.95 1.36 3.38
C GLN A 41 20.20 1.31 2.04
N GLN A 42 18.93 1.74 2.03
CA GLN A 42 18.05 1.74 0.88
C GLN A 42 17.08 2.94 0.93
N PRO A 43 16.53 3.39 -0.21
CA PRO A 43 15.41 4.31 -0.20
C PRO A 43 14.19 3.70 0.51
N VAL A 44 13.47 4.50 1.28
CA VAL A 44 12.15 4.14 1.81
C VAL A 44 11.12 4.16 0.69
N PHE A 45 10.54 3.01 0.36
CA PHE A 45 9.66 2.86 -0.82
C PHE A 45 8.25 3.42 -0.63
N THR A 46 7.74 3.44 0.60
CA THR A 46 6.37 3.86 0.89
C THR A 46 6.26 4.66 2.19
N ILE A 47 5.26 5.53 2.25
CA ILE A 47 4.89 6.23 3.48
C ILE A 47 4.53 5.23 4.60
N SER A 48 3.92 4.11 4.25
CA SER A 48 3.55 3.04 5.19
C SER A 48 4.74 2.55 6.03
N SER A 49 5.92 2.38 5.40
CA SER A 49 7.15 2.01 6.10
C SER A 49 7.55 3.05 7.17
N LEU A 50 7.45 4.34 6.86
CA LEU A 50 7.71 5.39 7.85
C LEU A 50 6.69 5.38 8.99
N ILE A 51 5.42 5.12 8.71
CA ILE A 51 4.40 5.02 9.77
C ILE A 51 4.67 3.82 10.67
N ASN A 52 5.08 2.67 10.11
CA ASN A 52 5.49 1.50 10.87
C ASN A 52 6.66 1.81 11.81
N PHE A 53 7.66 2.56 11.34
CA PHE A 53 8.76 3.05 12.19
C PHE A 53 8.25 3.92 13.36
N GLN A 54 7.27 4.81 13.12
CA GLN A 54 6.67 5.62 14.20
C GLN A 54 5.93 4.76 15.23
N ILE A 55 5.22 3.72 14.79
CA ILE A 55 4.55 2.77 15.68
C ILE A 55 5.58 2.03 16.52
N ALA A 56 6.63 1.48 15.92
CA ALA A 56 7.69 0.77 16.63
C ALA A 56 8.36 1.66 17.69
N LYS A 57 8.73 2.89 17.31
CA LYS A 57 9.29 3.91 18.22
C LYS A 57 8.39 4.19 19.42
N PHE A 58 7.09 4.34 19.16
CA PHE A 58 6.11 4.59 20.21
C PHE A 58 5.91 3.36 21.10
N SER A 59 5.85 2.17 20.52
CA SER A 59 5.72 0.89 21.22
C SER A 59 6.87 0.69 22.20
N LYS A 60 8.11 0.93 21.76
CA LYS A 60 9.30 0.91 22.62
C LYS A 60 9.20 1.89 23.77
N LYS A 61 8.78 3.14 23.50
CA LYS A 61 8.58 4.16 24.55
C LYS A 61 7.56 3.73 25.60
N LYS A 62 6.53 2.98 25.20
CA LYS A 62 5.50 2.42 26.09
C LYS A 62 5.88 1.07 26.71
N LYS A 63 7.07 0.54 26.41
CA LYS A 63 7.53 -0.80 26.83
C LYS A 63 6.62 -1.94 26.34
N ASN A 64 5.90 -1.72 25.24
CA ASN A 64 5.19 -2.76 24.51
C ASN A 64 6.18 -3.37 23.52
N LEU A 65 6.76 -4.52 23.88
CA LEU A 65 7.86 -5.13 23.12
C LEU A 65 7.39 -6.12 22.07
N VAL A 66 6.12 -6.53 22.09
CA VAL A 66 5.52 -7.43 21.10
C VAL A 66 4.27 -6.77 20.52
N MET A 67 4.20 -6.71 19.20
CA MET A 67 3.10 -6.12 18.43
C MET A 67 2.53 -7.13 17.45
N LEU A 68 1.22 -7.04 17.17
CA LEU A 68 0.53 -7.87 16.18
C LEU A 68 0.07 -6.99 15.01
N SER A 69 0.36 -7.39 13.78
CA SER A 69 -0.08 -6.72 12.56
C SER A 69 -1.06 -7.58 11.74
N GLY A 70 -1.83 -6.93 10.88
CA GLY A 70 -2.78 -7.59 9.96
C GLY A 70 -2.19 -7.97 8.60
N LEU A 71 -0.87 -7.89 8.42
CA LEU A 71 -0.19 -8.18 7.16
C LEU A 71 -0.44 -9.62 6.70
N GLY A 72 -0.69 -9.83 5.41
CA GLY A 72 -1.01 -11.14 4.81
C GLY A 72 -2.50 -11.38 4.63
N SER A 73 -3.37 -10.63 5.32
CA SER A 73 -4.82 -10.80 5.20
C SER A 73 -5.34 -10.46 3.79
N ASP A 74 -4.81 -9.42 3.13
CA ASP A 74 -5.24 -9.04 1.78
C ASP A 74 -4.77 -10.04 0.73
N GLU A 75 -3.56 -10.56 0.90
CA GLU A 75 -2.90 -11.48 -0.01
C GLU A 75 -3.51 -12.88 0.06
N LEU A 76 -3.87 -13.36 1.26
CA LEU A 76 -4.43 -14.71 1.45
C LEU A 76 -5.93 -14.82 1.16
N PHE A 77 -6.69 -13.72 1.27
CA PHE A 77 -8.15 -13.74 1.19
C PHE A 77 -8.73 -12.79 0.13
N ALA A 78 -8.01 -12.51 -0.94
CA ALA A 78 -8.48 -11.71 -2.07
C ALA A 78 -8.90 -10.26 -1.69
N GLY A 79 -8.10 -9.56 -0.89
CA GLY A 79 -8.43 -8.24 -0.32
C GLY A 79 -8.29 -7.03 -1.25
N TYR A 80 -7.46 -7.11 -2.28
CA TYR A 80 -7.26 -6.02 -3.22
C TYR A 80 -8.35 -5.94 -4.29
N TYR A 81 -8.63 -4.72 -4.79
CA TYR A 81 -9.59 -4.51 -5.86
C TYR A 81 -9.26 -5.31 -7.14
N PHE A 82 -7.97 -5.45 -7.48
CA PHE A 82 -7.57 -6.24 -8.64
C PHE A 82 -7.80 -7.74 -8.44
N HIS A 83 -7.78 -8.27 -7.20
CA HIS A 83 -8.17 -9.65 -6.93
C HIS A 83 -9.61 -9.92 -7.35
N TYR A 84 -10.53 -8.99 -7.07
CA TYR A 84 -11.91 -9.09 -7.53
C TYR A 84 -12.00 -9.10 -9.07
N ILE A 85 -11.16 -8.33 -9.75
CA ILE A 85 -11.14 -8.31 -11.22
C ILE A 85 -10.63 -9.64 -11.79
N TYR A 86 -9.60 -10.24 -11.18
CA TYR A 86 -9.15 -11.60 -11.56
C TYR A 86 -10.24 -12.64 -11.38
N TRP A 87 -10.99 -12.54 -10.30
CA TRP A 87 -12.15 -13.40 -10.05
C TRP A 87 -13.25 -13.18 -11.09
N LEU A 88 -13.60 -11.94 -11.41
CA LEU A 88 -14.56 -11.61 -12.46
C LEU A 88 -14.13 -12.09 -13.84
N TYR A 89 -12.82 -12.09 -14.11
CA TYR A 89 -12.29 -12.58 -15.38
C TYR A 89 -12.55 -14.08 -15.55
N ASP A 90 -12.45 -14.86 -14.48
CA ASP A 90 -12.83 -16.29 -14.51
C ASP A 90 -14.31 -16.47 -14.84
N LYS A 91 -15.19 -15.68 -14.20
CA LYS A 91 -16.64 -15.66 -14.50
C LYS A 91 -16.95 -15.27 -15.93
N PHE A 92 -16.23 -14.28 -16.46
CA PHE A 92 -16.31 -13.87 -17.86
C PHE A 92 -15.89 -15.00 -18.82
N LYS A 93 -14.73 -15.62 -18.58
CA LYS A 93 -14.19 -16.68 -19.43
C LYS A 93 -15.09 -17.92 -19.46
N ASN A 94 -15.68 -18.27 -18.32
CA ASN A 94 -16.52 -19.45 -18.18
C ASN A 94 -18.00 -19.18 -18.49
N LYS A 95 -18.37 -17.94 -18.87
CA LYS A 95 -19.77 -17.50 -19.09
C LYS A 95 -20.69 -17.76 -17.89
N ASP A 96 -20.14 -17.74 -16.68
CA ASP A 96 -20.84 -18.00 -15.42
C ASP A 96 -21.40 -16.69 -14.84
N ASN A 97 -22.65 -16.38 -15.18
CA ASN A 97 -23.41 -15.25 -14.63
C ASN A 97 -22.63 -13.92 -14.56
N PHE A 98 -21.74 -13.69 -15.53
CA PHE A 98 -20.79 -12.57 -15.48
C PHE A 98 -21.46 -11.21 -15.28
N ASN A 99 -22.60 -10.96 -15.95
CA ASN A 99 -23.31 -9.69 -15.83
C ASN A 99 -23.85 -9.45 -14.42
N PHE A 100 -24.31 -10.50 -13.74
CA PHE A 100 -24.73 -10.43 -12.34
C PHE A 100 -23.55 -10.11 -11.43
N TYR A 101 -22.43 -10.81 -11.58
CA TYR A 101 -21.25 -10.52 -10.76
C TYR A 101 -20.61 -9.16 -11.06
N LEU A 102 -20.74 -8.68 -12.29
CA LEU A 102 -20.34 -7.33 -12.68
C LEU A 102 -21.22 -6.28 -12.00
N SER A 103 -22.53 -6.49 -11.86
CA SER A 103 -23.39 -5.58 -11.10
C SER A 103 -23.02 -5.59 -9.61
N GLU A 104 -22.72 -6.75 -9.02
CA GLU A 104 -22.22 -6.83 -7.64
C GLU A 104 -20.93 -6.04 -7.43
N TRP A 105 -20.00 -6.07 -8.40
CA TRP A 105 -18.82 -5.22 -8.36
C TRP A 105 -19.18 -3.74 -8.39
N GLN A 106 -20.03 -3.32 -9.33
CA GLN A 106 -20.43 -1.92 -9.51
C GLN A 106 -21.18 -1.38 -8.30
N GLU A 107 -21.98 -2.22 -7.64
CA GLU A 107 -22.75 -1.87 -6.46
C GLU A 107 -21.96 -2.02 -5.15
N GLY A 108 -20.91 -2.83 -5.17
CA GLY A 108 -20.06 -3.18 -4.03
C GLY A 108 -18.75 -2.42 -4.00
N VAL A 109 -17.64 -3.17 -3.89
CA VAL A 109 -16.28 -2.62 -3.78
C VAL A 109 -15.90 -1.69 -4.95
N GLY A 110 -16.47 -1.89 -6.14
CA GLY A 110 -16.19 -1.11 -7.35
C GLY A 110 -16.56 0.38 -7.24
N LYS A 111 -17.54 0.73 -6.38
CA LYS A 111 -17.92 2.14 -6.10
C LYS A 111 -16.76 2.99 -5.60
N TYR A 112 -15.80 2.34 -4.95
CA TYR A 112 -14.73 2.98 -4.21
C TYR A 112 -13.39 2.97 -4.95
N VAL A 113 -13.37 2.37 -6.15
CA VAL A 113 -12.17 2.27 -6.97
C VAL A 113 -11.90 3.61 -7.66
N ARG A 114 -10.80 4.25 -7.24
CA ARG A 114 -10.34 5.52 -7.81
C ARG A 114 -9.51 5.36 -9.09
N ASN A 115 -8.87 4.21 -9.27
CA ASN A 115 -8.02 3.96 -10.43
C ASN A 115 -8.87 3.67 -11.68
N ASN A 116 -8.68 4.41 -12.77
CA ASN A 116 -9.48 4.28 -13.99
C ASN A 116 -9.38 2.92 -14.68
N LEU A 117 -8.22 2.25 -14.62
CA LEU A 117 -8.01 0.93 -15.19
C LEU A 117 -8.83 -0.11 -14.41
N LEU A 118 -8.75 -0.08 -13.07
CA LEU A 118 -9.46 -1.03 -12.21
C LEU A 118 -10.96 -0.74 -12.14
N LYS A 119 -11.39 0.52 -12.25
CA LYS A 119 -12.80 0.92 -12.16
C LYS A 119 -13.67 0.25 -13.23
N LYS A 120 -13.08 -0.07 -14.40
CA LYS A 120 -13.75 -0.73 -15.51
C LYS A 120 -13.10 -2.11 -15.77
N PRO A 121 -13.56 -3.20 -15.11
CA PRO A 121 -12.95 -4.53 -15.22
C PRO A 121 -12.73 -5.00 -16.66
N ILE A 122 -13.70 -4.73 -17.55
CA ILE A 122 -13.63 -5.11 -18.98
C ILE A 122 -12.39 -4.52 -19.68
N ASN A 123 -11.94 -3.33 -19.29
CA ASN A 123 -10.72 -2.75 -19.85
C ASN A 123 -9.47 -3.52 -19.40
N PHE A 124 -9.44 -3.98 -18.15
CA PHE A 124 -8.37 -4.79 -17.61
C PHE A 124 -8.28 -6.17 -18.30
N PHE A 125 -9.41 -6.72 -18.74
CA PHE A 125 -9.45 -8.01 -19.43
C PHE A 125 -8.74 -8.01 -20.78
N LYS A 126 -8.60 -6.85 -21.43
CA LYS A 126 -7.85 -6.71 -22.70
C LYS A 126 -6.37 -7.07 -22.54
N ASN A 127 -5.83 -6.84 -21.35
CA ASN A 127 -4.49 -7.28 -20.97
C ASN A 127 -4.46 -7.63 -19.48
N ILE A 128 -4.79 -8.90 -19.19
CA ILE A 128 -4.87 -9.41 -17.82
C ILE A 128 -3.52 -9.42 -17.07
N ASN A 129 -2.43 -9.28 -17.83
CA ASN A 129 -1.06 -9.16 -17.33
C ASN A 129 -0.63 -7.70 -17.13
N GLU A 130 -1.50 -6.72 -17.41
CA GLU A 130 -1.20 -5.32 -17.15
C GLU A 130 -1.11 -5.02 -15.64
N ARG A 131 -0.04 -4.36 -15.22
CA ARG A 131 0.18 -3.95 -13.82
C ARG A 131 0.42 -2.46 -13.67
N THR A 132 0.06 -1.65 -14.66
CA THR A 132 0.26 -0.18 -14.63
C THR A 132 -0.51 0.51 -13.49
N HIS A 133 -1.56 -0.15 -12.97
CA HIS A 133 -2.25 0.28 -11.75
C HIS A 133 -1.37 0.22 -10.49
N LEU A 134 -0.37 -0.68 -10.42
CA LEU A 134 0.59 -0.71 -9.31
C LEU A 134 1.53 0.50 -9.37
N LEU A 135 1.93 0.88 -10.59
CA LEU A 135 2.72 2.09 -10.86
C LEU A 135 1.90 3.39 -10.70
N ASN A 136 0.58 3.26 -10.51
CA ASN A 136 -0.42 4.33 -10.35
C ASN A 136 0.06 5.67 -10.92
N SER A 137 0.09 5.77 -12.25
CA SER A 137 0.28 7.01 -13.01
C SER A 137 1.58 7.80 -12.75
N HIS A 138 2.66 7.14 -12.34
CA HIS A 138 3.98 7.74 -12.50
C HIS A 138 4.34 7.89 -13.97
N LYS A 139 4.03 6.94 -14.86
CA LYS A 139 4.51 6.92 -16.26
C LYS A 139 4.58 8.29 -16.94
N ASN A 140 3.53 9.12 -16.84
CA ASN A 140 3.57 10.46 -17.43
C ASN A 140 4.56 11.39 -16.71
N ILE A 141 4.54 11.45 -15.38
CA ILE A 141 5.47 12.26 -14.58
C ILE A 141 6.91 11.72 -14.70
N THR A 142 7.12 10.40 -14.58
CA THR A 142 8.44 9.78 -14.71
C THR A 142 9.01 9.97 -16.09
N ASN A 143 8.24 9.74 -17.16
CA ASN A 143 8.74 9.94 -18.53
C ASN A 143 9.04 11.41 -18.82
N LEU A 144 8.33 12.34 -18.17
CA LEU A 144 8.59 13.77 -18.33
C LEU A 144 9.86 14.20 -17.59
N ILE A 145 10.07 13.72 -16.37
CA ILE A 145 11.09 14.27 -15.45
C ILE A 145 12.36 13.39 -15.36
N ILE A 146 12.28 12.06 -15.46
CA ILE A 146 13.48 11.20 -15.40
C ILE A 146 14.26 11.26 -16.72
N LYS A 147 15.57 11.54 -16.62
CA LYS A 147 16.49 11.67 -17.77
C LYS A 147 16.73 10.34 -18.48
N LYS A 148 16.85 9.24 -17.74
CA LYS A 148 17.23 7.92 -18.27
C LYS A 148 16.01 7.01 -18.42
N LYS A 149 15.61 6.72 -19.66
CA LYS A 149 14.45 5.85 -20.00
C LYS A 149 14.52 4.44 -19.43
N ARG A 150 15.71 3.89 -19.14
CA ARG A 150 15.84 2.56 -18.52
C ARG A 150 15.13 2.44 -17.16
N PHE A 151 14.95 3.56 -16.45
CA PHE A 151 14.22 3.58 -15.16
C PHE A 151 12.71 3.72 -15.31
N THR A 152 12.18 3.80 -16.54
CA THR A 152 10.74 3.94 -16.79
C THR A 152 10.08 2.65 -17.27
N LYS A 153 10.86 1.62 -17.59
CA LYS A 153 10.38 0.28 -17.90
C LYS A 153 10.44 -0.59 -16.65
N VAL A 154 9.29 -1.13 -16.25
CA VAL A 154 9.17 -2.15 -15.20
C VAL A 154 8.48 -3.33 -15.83
N ASP A 155 9.20 -4.45 -15.93
CA ASP A 155 8.66 -5.70 -16.42
C ASP A 155 8.04 -6.45 -15.24
N PHE A 156 6.75 -6.77 -15.35
CA PHE A 156 6.02 -7.53 -14.35
C PHE A 156 5.94 -8.98 -14.82
N ILE A 157 6.54 -9.87 -14.05
CA ILE A 157 6.62 -11.29 -14.37
C ILE A 157 5.99 -12.05 -13.20
N ASP A 158 4.86 -12.67 -13.42
CA ASP A 158 4.26 -13.55 -12.42
C ASP A 158 4.87 -14.95 -12.58
N LEU A 159 5.30 -15.53 -11.47
CA LEU A 159 5.66 -16.94 -11.43
C LEU A 159 4.36 -17.77 -11.48
N ASN A 160 4.46 -18.98 -12.04
CA ASN A 160 3.33 -19.90 -12.08
C ASN A 160 3.35 -20.82 -10.84
N PHE A 161 2.61 -20.43 -9.81
CA PHE A 161 2.36 -21.22 -8.61
C PHE A 161 1.04 -22.01 -8.68
N ASN A 162 0.08 -21.59 -9.51
CA ASN A 162 -1.23 -22.23 -9.61
C ASN A 162 -1.91 -21.95 -10.96
N ASN A 163 -2.69 -22.91 -11.47
CA ASN A 163 -3.42 -22.75 -12.74
C ASN A 163 -4.64 -21.80 -12.63
N ASN A 164 -5.22 -21.64 -11.43
CA ASN A 164 -6.27 -20.64 -11.21
C ASN A 164 -5.65 -19.24 -11.16
N LEU A 165 -6.09 -18.36 -12.05
CA LEU A 165 -5.45 -17.06 -12.26
C LEU A 165 -5.47 -16.15 -11.01
N LEU A 166 -6.61 -16.09 -10.30
CA LEU A 166 -6.71 -15.35 -9.04
C LEU A 166 -5.75 -15.93 -8.01
N ARG A 167 -5.78 -17.24 -7.82
CA ARG A 167 -4.92 -17.92 -6.85
C ARG A 167 -3.44 -17.70 -7.18
N ASN A 168 -3.07 -17.78 -8.45
CA ASN A 168 -1.70 -17.52 -8.89
C ASN A 168 -1.24 -16.10 -8.56
N ARG A 169 -2.09 -15.10 -8.84
CA ARG A 169 -1.83 -13.70 -8.51
C ARG A 169 -1.62 -13.52 -7.00
N MET A 170 -2.53 -14.05 -6.19
CA MET A 170 -2.44 -14.02 -4.73
C MET A 170 -1.15 -14.67 -4.22
N LEU A 171 -0.74 -15.81 -4.78
CA LEU A 171 0.51 -16.49 -4.41
C LEU A 171 1.76 -15.66 -4.79
N ASN A 172 1.73 -14.93 -5.91
CA ASN A 172 2.78 -13.97 -6.23
C ASN A 172 2.80 -12.80 -5.23
N ASP A 173 1.64 -12.30 -4.77
CA ASP A 173 1.59 -11.28 -3.71
C ASP A 173 2.19 -11.78 -2.39
N VAL A 174 1.96 -13.05 -2.02
CA VAL A 174 2.52 -13.69 -0.81
C VAL A 174 4.01 -13.98 -0.93
N PHE A 175 4.49 -14.52 -2.05
CA PHE A 175 5.85 -15.06 -2.14
C PHE A 175 6.86 -14.15 -2.84
N ARG A 176 6.41 -13.12 -3.57
CA ARG A 176 7.28 -12.31 -4.41
C ARG A 176 7.08 -10.81 -4.25
N ASP A 177 5.83 -10.35 -4.36
CA ASP A 177 5.57 -8.95 -4.71
C ASP A 177 5.20 -8.07 -3.51
N CYS A 178 4.32 -8.50 -2.61
CA CYS A 178 3.83 -7.66 -1.51
C CYS A 178 4.45 -8.06 -0.17
N VAL A 179 4.16 -9.28 0.28
CA VAL A 179 4.51 -9.73 1.64
C VAL A 179 6.02 -9.70 1.90
N PRO A 180 6.92 -10.18 1.02
CA PRO A 180 8.36 -10.18 1.32
C PRO A 180 8.92 -8.76 1.46
N ILE A 181 8.45 -7.82 0.62
CA ILE A 181 8.88 -6.42 0.66
C ILE A 181 8.41 -5.75 1.95
N ILE A 182 7.12 -5.92 2.29
CA ILE A 182 6.55 -5.29 3.49
C ILE A 182 7.14 -5.91 4.75
N LEU A 183 7.30 -7.24 4.81
CA LEU A 183 7.91 -7.92 5.95
C LEU A 183 9.33 -7.45 6.22
N ASN A 184 10.17 -7.36 5.19
CA ASN A 184 11.54 -6.87 5.35
C ASN A 184 11.56 -5.44 5.93
N GLN A 185 10.68 -4.57 5.42
CA GLN A 185 10.56 -3.20 5.94
C GLN A 185 10.00 -3.15 7.37
N GLU A 186 8.97 -3.93 7.67
CA GLU A 186 8.39 -4.00 9.02
C GLU A 186 9.40 -4.55 10.02
N ASP A 187 10.02 -5.68 9.73
CA ASP A 187 11.02 -6.30 10.60
C ASP A 187 12.19 -5.34 10.89
N SER A 188 12.80 -4.75 9.85
CA SER A 188 13.88 -3.78 10.02
C SER A 188 13.48 -2.59 10.89
N ASN A 189 12.31 -1.99 10.63
CA ASN A 189 11.85 -0.81 11.37
C ASN A 189 11.51 -1.12 12.83
N PHE A 190 10.91 -2.28 13.10
CA PHE A 190 10.55 -2.71 14.44
C PHE A 190 11.79 -3.14 15.25
N MET A 191 12.71 -3.87 14.61
CA MET A 191 13.97 -4.29 15.23
C MET A 191 14.92 -3.13 15.51
N TYR A 192 14.92 -2.07 14.70
CA TYR A 192 15.63 -0.82 15.01
C TYR A 192 15.25 -0.26 16.39
N HIS A 193 14.02 -0.51 16.84
CA HIS A 193 13.52 -0.10 18.16
C HIS A 193 13.47 -1.25 19.18
N SER A 194 14.03 -2.41 18.87
CA SER A 194 13.97 -3.62 19.70
C SER A 194 12.54 -3.97 20.10
N VAL A 195 11.64 -3.96 19.11
CA VAL A 195 10.24 -4.40 19.23
C VAL A 195 10.04 -5.55 18.26
N GLU A 196 9.40 -6.61 18.71
CA GLU A 196 9.02 -7.76 17.89
C GLU A 196 7.64 -7.52 17.28
N ASN A 197 7.53 -7.61 15.95
CA ASN A 197 6.26 -7.56 15.24
C ASN A 197 5.91 -8.95 14.70
N ARG A 198 4.71 -9.45 15.03
CA ARG A 198 4.21 -10.73 14.52
C ARG A 198 3.05 -10.48 13.56
N CYS A 199 2.99 -11.27 12.50
CA CYS A 199 1.94 -11.21 11.48
C CYS A 199 1.12 -12.52 11.53
N PRO A 200 0.07 -12.63 12.37
CA PRO A 200 -0.65 -13.90 12.57
C PRO A 200 -1.25 -14.50 11.29
N TYR A 201 -1.59 -13.67 10.30
CA TYR A 201 -2.09 -14.15 9.01
C TYR A 201 -1.05 -14.95 8.22
N LEU A 202 0.24 -14.75 8.48
CA LEU A 202 1.35 -15.43 7.80
C LEU A 202 1.83 -16.67 8.54
N ASP A 203 1.08 -17.13 9.54
CA ASP A 203 1.29 -18.45 10.12
C ASP A 203 1.22 -19.54 9.04
N SER A 204 2.15 -20.50 9.09
CA SER A 204 2.32 -21.46 8.00
C SER A 204 1.11 -22.40 7.84
N ASP A 205 0.42 -22.75 8.93
CA ASP A 205 -0.78 -23.58 8.87
C ASP A 205 -1.94 -22.79 8.29
N LEU A 206 -2.10 -21.54 8.69
CA LEU A 206 -3.11 -20.65 8.12
C LEU A 206 -2.87 -20.38 6.63
N VAL A 207 -1.62 -20.16 6.22
CA VAL A 207 -1.25 -19.99 4.81
C VAL A 207 -1.56 -21.26 4.01
N ARG A 208 -1.23 -22.45 4.54
CA ARG A 208 -1.56 -23.73 3.90
C ARG A 208 -3.08 -23.87 3.74
N PHE A 209 -3.84 -23.68 4.82
CA PHE A 209 -5.29 -23.78 4.81
C PHE A 209 -5.96 -22.75 3.88
N ALA A 210 -5.54 -21.49 3.91
CA ALA A 210 -6.12 -20.44 3.06
C ALA A 210 -5.96 -20.75 1.55
N ASN A 211 -4.92 -21.51 1.19
CA ASN A 211 -4.68 -21.96 -0.17
C ASN A 211 -5.48 -23.20 -0.59
N THR A 212 -6.09 -23.93 0.35
CA THR A 212 -7.05 -25.01 0.02
C THR A 212 -8.46 -24.48 -0.25
N ILE A 213 -8.75 -23.23 0.12
CA ILE A 213 -10.06 -22.60 -0.12
C ILE A 213 -10.26 -22.39 -1.63
N PRO A 214 -11.31 -22.93 -2.25
CA PRO A 214 -11.62 -22.65 -3.65
C PRO A 214 -11.84 -21.15 -3.90
N SER A 215 -11.31 -20.64 -5.01
CA SER A 215 -11.28 -19.21 -5.34
C SER A 215 -12.67 -18.58 -5.41
N GLU A 216 -13.71 -19.36 -5.75
CA GLU A 216 -15.11 -18.94 -5.80
C GLU A 216 -15.64 -18.44 -4.45
N TYR A 217 -15.11 -18.91 -3.32
CA TYR A 217 -15.59 -18.52 -1.99
C TYR A 217 -14.93 -17.25 -1.44
N LEU A 218 -13.86 -16.77 -2.07
CA LEU A 218 -13.10 -15.61 -1.59
C LEU A 218 -13.86 -14.28 -1.77
N ILE A 219 -14.76 -14.26 -2.76
CA ILE A 219 -15.53 -13.10 -3.20
C ILE A 219 -17.00 -13.48 -3.31
N HIS A 220 -17.88 -12.67 -2.73
CA HIS A 220 -19.32 -12.92 -2.73
C HIS A 220 -20.10 -11.64 -2.38
N ASN A 221 -21.29 -11.43 -2.94
CA ASN A 221 -22.16 -10.27 -2.68
C ASN A 221 -21.47 -8.92 -2.85
N GLY A 222 -20.56 -8.82 -3.83
CA GLY A 222 -19.77 -7.60 -4.05
C GLY A 222 -18.76 -7.29 -2.94
N PHE A 223 -18.39 -8.27 -2.10
CA PHE A 223 -17.36 -8.15 -1.06
C PHE A 223 -16.11 -8.95 -1.41
N THR A 224 -14.95 -8.37 -1.10
CA THR A 224 -13.67 -9.09 -0.97
C THR A 224 -13.50 -9.68 0.43
N LYS A 225 -12.55 -10.61 0.61
CA LYS A 225 -12.30 -11.29 1.91
C LYS A 225 -13.55 -11.91 2.50
N PHE A 226 -14.41 -12.48 1.68
CA PHE A 226 -15.72 -12.92 2.14
C PHE A 226 -15.66 -13.94 3.30
N PRO A 227 -14.75 -14.93 3.31
CA PRO A 227 -14.62 -15.86 4.44
C PRO A 227 -14.26 -15.13 5.76
N LEU A 228 -13.28 -14.22 5.71
CA LEU A 228 -12.89 -13.43 6.89
C LEU A 228 -14.01 -12.51 7.35
N ARG A 229 -14.73 -11.87 6.43
CA ARG A 229 -15.88 -11.02 6.77
C ARG A 229 -16.98 -11.83 7.44
N ASN A 230 -17.24 -13.05 6.97
CA ASN A 230 -18.25 -13.93 7.56
C ASN A 230 -17.90 -14.30 9.00
N ILE A 231 -16.65 -14.68 9.26
CA ILE A 231 -16.16 -14.94 10.62
C ILE A 231 -16.22 -13.66 11.47
N ALA A 232 -15.74 -12.54 10.92
CA ALA A 232 -15.68 -11.26 11.63
C ALA A 232 -17.06 -10.73 12.05
N ARG A 233 -18.15 -11.05 11.34
CA ARG A 233 -19.52 -10.68 11.74
C ARG A 233 -19.93 -11.22 13.11
N LYS A 234 -19.28 -12.29 13.59
CA LYS A 234 -19.51 -12.83 14.95
C LYS A 234 -18.89 -11.95 16.05
N TYR A 235 -17.87 -11.16 15.72
CA TYR A 235 -17.03 -10.48 16.71
C TYR A 235 -16.99 -8.96 16.55
N LEU A 236 -17.28 -8.45 15.34
CA LEU A 236 -17.14 -7.04 14.99
C LEU A 236 -18.49 -6.44 14.60
N PRO A 237 -18.70 -5.13 14.87
CA PRO A 237 -19.94 -4.47 14.51
C PRO A 237 -20.10 -4.37 12.99
N LYS A 238 -21.36 -4.39 12.52
CA LYS A 238 -21.71 -4.38 11.09
C LYS A 238 -21.02 -3.25 10.31
N ILE A 239 -20.91 -2.06 10.90
CA ILE A 239 -20.24 -0.91 10.26
C ILE A 239 -18.78 -1.20 9.86
N ILE A 240 -18.10 -2.14 10.50
CA ILE A 240 -16.75 -2.57 10.13
C ILE A 240 -16.80 -3.70 9.10
N THR A 241 -17.63 -4.72 9.33
CA THR A 241 -17.67 -5.92 8.47
C THR A 241 -18.35 -5.68 7.12
N GLU A 242 -19.24 -4.71 7.05
CA GLU A 242 -19.97 -4.31 5.85
C GLU A 242 -19.31 -3.14 5.11
N ASP A 243 -18.20 -2.59 5.65
CA ASP A 243 -17.44 -1.58 4.95
C ASP A 243 -16.71 -2.18 3.73
N LYS A 244 -17.18 -1.80 2.55
CA LYS A 244 -16.64 -2.21 1.25
C LYS A 244 -15.49 -1.29 0.80
N HIS A 245 -15.19 -0.21 1.51
CA HIS A 245 -14.01 0.60 1.23
C HIS A 245 -12.73 -0.14 1.63
N LYS A 246 -11.88 -0.45 0.66
CA LYS A 246 -10.48 -0.82 0.95
C LYS A 246 -9.66 0.45 1.14
N ILE A 247 -9.22 0.66 2.37
CA ILE A 247 -8.26 1.70 2.75
C ILE A 247 -6.91 1.02 3.00
N GLY A 248 -5.85 1.57 2.41
CA GLY A 248 -4.48 1.13 2.65
C GLY A 248 -3.87 1.92 3.81
N PHE A 249 -2.90 1.31 4.48
CA PHE A 249 -2.20 1.94 5.60
C PHE A 249 -1.29 3.07 5.10
N ASN A 250 -1.73 4.32 5.21
CA ASN A 250 -1.04 5.46 4.58
C ASN A 250 -1.34 6.79 5.30
N ALA A 251 -0.49 7.81 5.06
CA ALA A 251 -0.66 9.16 5.55
C ALA A 251 -0.50 10.19 4.42
N SER A 252 -0.91 11.44 4.68
CA SER A 252 -0.65 12.53 3.74
C SER A 252 0.83 12.88 3.74
N LEU A 253 1.41 13.14 2.57
CA LEU A 253 2.80 13.62 2.46
C LEU A 253 3.03 14.85 3.34
N SER A 254 2.08 15.77 3.44
CA SER A 254 2.22 16.98 4.27
C SER A 254 2.44 16.70 5.77
N THR A 255 1.97 15.55 6.27
CA THR A 255 2.22 15.12 7.67
C THR A 255 3.64 14.64 7.90
N ILE A 256 4.39 14.39 6.82
CA ILE A 256 5.77 13.88 6.82
C ILE A 256 6.73 14.96 6.35
N PHE A 257 6.44 15.58 5.22
CA PHE A 257 7.24 16.61 4.58
C PHE A 257 6.32 17.58 3.83
N ASP A 258 6.15 18.77 4.40
CA ASP A 258 5.30 19.80 3.81
C ASP A 258 6.08 20.62 2.77
N VAL A 259 5.92 20.27 1.50
CA VAL A 259 6.59 20.93 0.37
C VAL A 259 6.10 22.37 0.12
N THR A 260 5.01 22.80 0.75
CA THR A 260 4.54 24.19 0.62
C THR A 260 5.41 25.16 1.40
N LYS A 261 6.15 24.69 2.41
CA LYS A 261 7.11 25.50 3.17
C LYS A 261 8.33 25.85 2.32
N LYS A 262 8.73 27.12 2.37
CA LYS A 262 9.87 27.66 1.60
C LYS A 262 11.16 26.87 1.83
N SER A 263 11.48 26.52 3.08
CA SER A 263 12.67 25.72 3.43
C SER A 263 12.64 24.32 2.83
N ASN A 264 11.51 23.63 2.93
CA ASN A 264 11.33 22.29 2.38
C ASN A 264 11.37 22.28 0.85
N LYS A 265 10.79 23.31 0.21
CA LYS A 265 10.90 23.49 -1.24
C LYS A 265 12.33 23.77 -1.67
N ALA A 266 13.08 24.55 -0.90
CA ALA A 266 14.51 24.80 -1.14
C ALA A 266 15.30 23.49 -1.04
N TYR A 267 15.09 22.67 0.01
CA TYR A 267 15.71 21.35 0.15
C TYR A 267 15.52 20.47 -1.09
N CYS A 268 14.29 20.40 -1.63
CA CYS A 268 14.02 19.62 -2.85
C CYS A 268 14.77 20.13 -4.09
N LEU A 269 15.26 21.37 -4.11
CA LEU A 269 15.95 22.01 -5.23
C LEU A 269 17.47 22.19 -4.99
N GLU A 270 17.96 21.95 -3.78
CA GLU A 270 19.39 21.93 -3.46
C GLU A 270 20.12 20.90 -4.34
N ASP A 271 21.31 21.28 -4.81
CA ASP A 271 22.14 20.42 -5.64
C ASP A 271 22.44 19.09 -4.95
N SER A 272 22.30 18.01 -5.70
CA SER A 272 22.36 16.64 -5.20
C SER A 272 22.45 15.66 -6.37
N ASN A 273 23.03 14.49 -6.10
CA ASN A 273 23.22 13.42 -7.07
C ASN A 273 21.91 12.91 -7.68
N ILE A 274 20.76 13.16 -7.06
CA ILE A 274 19.45 12.84 -7.66
C ILE A 274 19.24 13.52 -9.02
N PHE A 275 19.83 14.70 -9.25
CA PHE A 275 19.69 15.42 -10.52
C PHE A 275 20.54 14.83 -11.66
N ASN A 276 21.36 13.81 -11.39
CA ASN A 276 21.92 12.95 -12.44
C ASN A 276 20.85 12.07 -13.09
N TYR A 277 19.74 11.83 -12.38
CA TYR A 277 18.63 10.98 -12.80
C TYR A 277 17.37 11.78 -13.14
N VAL A 278 17.18 12.94 -12.50
CA VAL A 278 15.99 13.80 -12.60
C VAL A 278 16.36 15.11 -13.30
N ASP A 279 15.55 15.56 -14.26
CA ASP A 279 15.67 16.88 -14.87
C ASP A 279 15.25 17.97 -13.87
N LYS A 280 16.24 18.71 -13.36
CA LYS A 280 16.06 19.76 -12.35
C LYS A 280 15.10 20.86 -12.82
N LYS A 281 15.16 21.28 -14.09
CA LYS A 281 14.31 22.34 -14.64
C LYS A 281 12.85 21.88 -14.69
N LYS A 282 12.61 20.68 -15.22
CA LYS A 282 11.26 20.09 -15.27
C LYS A 282 10.71 19.81 -13.88
N PHE A 283 11.54 19.33 -12.96
CA PHE A 283 11.15 19.10 -11.57
C PHE A 283 10.79 20.42 -10.85
N LYS A 284 11.58 21.49 -11.03
CA LYS A 284 11.28 22.82 -10.50
C LYS A 284 9.93 23.35 -10.99
N ASN A 285 9.65 23.19 -12.29
CA ASN A 285 8.36 23.57 -12.86
C ASN A 285 7.21 22.75 -12.26
N PHE A 286 7.42 21.45 -12.10
CA PHE A 286 6.45 20.52 -11.53
C PHE A 286 6.05 20.88 -10.09
N ILE A 287 7.00 21.13 -9.20
CA ILE A 287 6.72 21.52 -7.80
C ILE A 287 6.25 22.98 -7.65
N SER A 288 6.26 23.76 -8.73
CA SER A 288 5.80 25.15 -8.74
C SER A 288 4.39 25.33 -9.29
N LYS A 289 3.77 24.28 -9.84
CA LYS A 289 2.36 24.32 -10.28
C LYS A 289 1.44 24.46 -9.07
N ASN A 290 0.45 25.35 -9.17
CA ASN A 290 -0.62 25.46 -8.19
C ASN A 290 -1.34 24.12 -8.01
N ASN A 291 -1.73 23.81 -6.77
CA ASN A 291 -2.44 22.57 -6.40
C ASN A 291 -1.69 21.25 -6.64
N PHE A 292 -0.39 21.28 -6.96
CA PHE A 292 0.40 20.06 -7.16
C PHE A 292 0.25 19.05 -6.01
N HIS A 293 0.27 19.54 -4.76
CA HIS A 293 0.15 18.78 -3.53
C HIS A 293 -1.25 18.16 -3.27
N LYS A 294 -2.28 18.50 -4.06
CA LYS A 294 -3.64 17.95 -3.91
C LYS A 294 -3.81 16.59 -4.58
N SER A 295 -2.89 16.19 -5.44
CA SER A 295 -2.95 14.90 -6.14
C SER A 295 -2.19 13.82 -5.36
N ASP A 296 -2.86 12.69 -5.09
CA ASP A 296 -2.23 11.52 -4.44
C ASP A 296 -1.01 11.01 -5.22
N ILE A 297 -1.08 11.05 -6.55
CA ILE A 297 -0.03 10.55 -7.46
C ILE A 297 1.22 11.43 -7.34
N ASN A 298 0.99 12.74 -7.31
CA ASN A 298 2.00 13.76 -7.14
C ASN A 298 2.71 13.62 -5.79
N ASN A 299 1.94 13.40 -4.72
CA ASN A 299 2.46 13.19 -3.38
C ASN A 299 3.29 11.91 -3.28
N LYS A 300 2.87 10.80 -3.90
CA LYS A 300 3.67 9.56 -3.97
C LYS A 300 4.99 9.77 -4.71
N PHE A 301 4.96 10.48 -5.85
CA PHE A 301 6.17 10.76 -6.62
C PHE A 301 7.16 11.59 -5.80
N LEU A 302 6.66 12.63 -5.13
CA LEU A 302 7.49 13.51 -4.32
C LEU A 302 8.07 12.78 -3.10
N PHE A 303 7.31 11.89 -2.47
CA PHE A 303 7.84 11.01 -1.42
C PHE A 303 9.02 10.16 -1.95
N ASN A 304 8.84 9.49 -3.09
CA ASN A 304 9.90 8.68 -3.69
C ASN A 304 11.13 9.51 -4.08
N PHE A 305 10.92 10.74 -4.59
CA PHE A 305 12.01 11.68 -4.88
C PHE A 305 12.79 12.04 -3.61
N ILE A 306 12.10 12.47 -2.54
CA ILE A 306 12.74 12.85 -1.28
C ILE A 306 13.50 11.68 -0.68
N SER A 307 12.87 10.50 -0.64
CA SER A 307 13.46 9.26 -0.13
C SER A 307 14.71 8.86 -0.91
N THR A 308 14.67 8.95 -2.25
CA THR A 308 15.83 8.66 -3.11
C THR A 308 16.93 9.71 -2.95
N LYS A 309 16.57 10.99 -2.79
CA LYS A 309 17.53 12.08 -2.55
C LYS A 309 18.31 11.82 -1.26
N ILE A 310 17.61 11.51 -0.16
CA ILE A 310 18.23 11.18 1.13
C ILE A 310 19.18 9.99 0.98
N PHE A 311 18.76 8.93 0.28
CA PHE A 311 19.61 7.75 0.06
C PHE A 311 20.87 8.07 -0.73
N LEU A 312 20.73 8.79 -1.84
CA LEU A 312 21.88 9.17 -2.65
C LEU A 312 22.84 10.11 -1.90
N GLU A 313 22.32 10.95 -1.01
CA GLU A 313 23.12 11.82 -0.15
C GLU A 313 23.89 10.99 0.90
N SER A 314 23.25 10.01 1.55
CA SER A 314 23.90 9.15 2.55
C SER A 314 24.99 8.23 2.00
N CYS A 315 25.06 8.01 0.68
CA CYS A 315 26.10 7.18 0.07
C CYS A 315 27.40 7.92 -0.23
N ASN A 316 27.45 9.26 -0.11
CA ASN A 316 28.68 10.04 -0.36
C ASN A 316 29.30 10.62 0.91
N ASP A 317 28.72 10.32 2.07
CA ASP A 317 29.28 10.61 3.40
C ASP A 317 30.05 9.39 3.92
#